data_AF-A0A290MQB1-F1
#
_entry.id   AF-A0A290MQB1-F1
#
_cell.length_a   1.000
_cell.length_b   1.000
_cell.length_c   1.000
_cell.angle_alpha   90.00
_cell.angle_beta   90.00
_cell.angle_gamma   90.00
#
_symmetry.space_group_name_H-M   'P 1'
#
loop_
_entity.id
_entity.type
_entity.pdbx_description
1 polymer ?
#
loop_
_entity_poly.entity_id
_entity_poly.type
_entity_poly.pdbx_seq_one_letter_code
_entity_poly.pdbx_strand_id
1 'polypeptide(L)'
;MLSQMPQYLSVVAGGLLVVVLCLLLMGWGGLLTLLQRIGIAMFAAGFVLAAIPRFQGQAPGWGDVIMLAGLALYFGTTYAPKILQHVDGLDGRVDGRIGHRGRVDP
;
A
#
# COMPACT_ATOMS: atom_id res chain seq x y z
N MET A 1 -21.09 -12.18 28.62
CA MET A 1 -19.67 -12.39 28.26
C MET A 1 -19.45 -12.58 26.76
N LEU A 2 -20.25 -13.40 26.05
CA LEU A 2 -20.15 -13.59 24.59
C LEU A 2 -20.37 -12.32 23.74
N SER A 3 -21.11 -11.32 24.24
CA SER A 3 -21.35 -10.06 23.53
C SER A 3 -20.16 -9.08 23.50
N GLN A 4 -19.15 -9.28 24.35
CA GLN A 4 -17.99 -8.38 24.49
C GLN A 4 -16.78 -8.86 23.66
N MET A 5 -16.73 -10.15 23.30
CA MET A 5 -15.66 -10.73 22.49
C MET A 5 -15.39 -10.02 21.14
N PRO A 6 -16.41 -9.66 20.32
CA PRO A 6 -16.13 -8.97 19.07
C PRO A 6 -15.46 -7.60 19.30
N GLN A 7 -15.82 -6.91 20.38
CA GLN A 7 -15.26 -5.60 20.71
C GLN A 7 -13.78 -5.68 21.14
N TYR A 8 -13.42 -6.69 21.95
CA TYR A 8 -12.01 -6.94 22.28
C TYR A 8 -11.20 -7.32 21.04
N LEU A 9 -11.76 -8.12 20.13
CA LEU A 9 -11.10 -8.49 18.89
C LEU A 9 -10.81 -7.27 18.00
N SER A 10 -11.79 -6.36 17.88
CA SER A 10 -11.63 -5.11 17.13
C SER A 10 -10.56 -4.19 17.70
N VAL A 11 -10.49 -4.07 19.04
CA VAL A 11 -9.46 -3.25 19.71
C VAL A 11 -8.07 -3.83 19.49
N VAL A 12 -7.90 -5.14 19.64
CA VAL A 12 -6.62 -5.82 19.39
C VAL A 12 -6.20 -5.67 17.93
N ALA A 13 -7.12 -5.90 16.98
CA ALA A 13 -6.84 -5.76 15.56
C ALA A 13 -6.44 -4.32 15.19
N GLY A 14 -7.14 -3.32 15.72
CA GLY A 14 -6.81 -1.91 15.49
C GLY A 14 -5.44 -1.52 16.06
N GLY A 15 -5.14 -1.95 17.28
CA GLY A 15 -3.84 -1.72 17.91
C GLY A 15 -2.69 -2.35 17.12
N LEU A 16 -2.88 -3.58 16.65
CA LEU A 16 -1.91 -4.29 15.81
C LEU A 16 -1.65 -3.54 14.50
N LEU A 17 -2.71 -3.02 13.87
CA LEU A 17 -2.62 -2.24 12.63
C LEU A 17 -1.79 -0.96 12.83
N VAL A 18 -2.03 -0.23 13.93
CA VAL A 18 -1.26 0.98 14.27
C VAL A 18 0.22 0.65 14.51
N VAL A 19 0.51 -0.40 15.27
CA VAL A 19 1.89 -0.84 15.52
C VAL A 19 2.60 -1.20 14.22
N VAL A 20 1.94 -1.96 13.34
CA VAL A 20 2.46 -2.31 12.02
C VAL A 20 2.76 -1.06 11.20
N LEU A 21 1.84 -0.08 11.16
CA LEU A 21 2.07 1.19 10.46
C LEU A 21 3.26 1.96 11.03
N CYS A 22 3.38 2.06 12.36
CA CYS A 22 4.53 2.71 13.00
C CYS A 22 5.85 2.03 12.64
N LEU A 23 5.90 0.70 12.65
CA LEU A 23 7.09 -0.08 12.28
C LEU A 23 7.47 0.11 10.80
N LEU A 24 6.47 0.10 9.91
CA LEU A 24 6.64 0.36 8.48
C LEU A 24 7.13 1.80 8.23
N LEU A 25 6.59 2.80 8.93
CA LEU A 25 7.01 4.20 8.80
C LEU A 25 8.40 4.46 9.39
N MET A 26 8.75 3.83 10.52
CA MET A 26 10.11 3.85 11.06
C MET A 26 11.13 3.24 10.09
N GLY A 27 10.67 2.45 9.12
CA GLY A 27 11.50 1.95 8.04
C GLY A 27 12.65 1.11 8.58
N TRP A 28 12.35 0.23 9.54
CA TRP A 28 13.33 -0.65 10.16
C TRP A 28 14.03 -1.47 9.05
N GLY A 29 15.28 -1.12 8.75
CA GLY A 29 16.10 -1.74 7.71
C GLY A 29 16.36 -0.94 6.42
N GLY A 30 15.84 0.30 6.28
CA GLY A 30 16.11 1.11 5.07
C GLY A 30 15.49 0.58 3.77
N LEU A 31 14.63 -0.44 3.85
CA LEU A 31 14.07 -1.13 2.69
C LEU A 31 13.02 -0.35 1.90
N LEU A 32 12.39 0.66 2.51
CA LEU A 32 11.25 1.36 1.91
C LEU A 32 11.69 2.64 1.19
N THR A 33 11.37 2.68 -0.11
CA THR A 33 11.55 3.86 -0.96
C THR A 33 10.65 5.02 -0.49
N LEU A 34 11.00 6.25 -0.84
CA LEU A 34 10.23 7.44 -0.49
C LEU A 34 8.76 7.33 -0.94
N LEU A 35 8.51 6.76 -2.13
CA LEU A 35 7.17 6.56 -2.65
C LEU A 35 6.34 5.55 -1.83
N GLN A 36 6.96 4.46 -1.36
CA GLN A 36 6.29 3.51 -0.48
C GLN A 36 5.95 4.13 0.87
N ARG A 37 6.84 4.96 1.43
CA ARG A 37 6.60 5.71 2.68
C ARG A 37 5.41 6.66 2.53
N ILE A 38 5.33 7.38 1.41
CA ILE A 38 4.18 8.24 1.10
C ILE A 38 2.89 7.41 1.02
N GLY A 39 2.92 6.25 0.35
CA GLY A 39 1.76 5.35 0.28
C GLY A 39 1.27 4.91 1.66
N ILE A 40 2.18 4.51 2.56
CA ILE A 40 1.86 4.14 3.95
C ILE A 40 1.33 5.33 4.74
N ALA A 41 1.94 6.52 4.59
CA ALA A 41 1.50 7.72 5.28
C ALA A 41 0.09 8.16 4.83
N MET A 42 -0.19 8.11 3.52
CA MET A 42 -1.52 8.36 2.97
C MET A 42 -2.54 7.34 3.47
N PHE A 43 -2.17 6.05 3.50
CA PHE A 43 -3.04 5.01 4.04
C PHE A 43 -3.38 5.28 5.51
N ALA A 44 -2.37 5.57 6.34
CA ALA A 44 -2.55 5.87 7.76
C ALA A 44 -3.42 7.12 7.98
N ALA A 45 -3.17 8.19 7.21
CA ALA A 45 -3.98 9.40 7.27
C ALA A 45 -5.44 9.14 6.89
N GLY A 46 -5.67 8.41 5.79
CA GLY A 46 -7.01 8.01 5.35
C GLY A 46 -7.72 7.12 6.37
N PHE A 47 -7.00 6.19 7.00
CA PHE A 47 -7.54 5.34 8.06
C PHE A 47 -8.01 6.17 9.26
N VAL A 48 -7.20 7.10 9.75
CA VAL A 48 -7.57 7.99 10.87
C VAL A 48 -8.78 8.85 10.50
N LEU A 49 -8.79 9.40 9.28
CA LEU A 49 -9.89 10.21 8.76
C LEU A 49 -11.19 9.42 8.58
N ALA A 50 -11.11 8.16 8.18
CA ALA A 50 -12.26 7.27 8.01
C ALA A 50 -12.74 6.67 9.34
N ALA A 51 -11.85 6.46 10.31
CA ALA A 51 -12.17 5.82 11.58
C ALA A 51 -13.22 6.60 12.37
N ILE A 52 -13.05 7.92 12.53
CA ILE A 52 -13.97 8.75 13.33
C ILE A 52 -15.40 8.74 12.76
N PRO A 53 -15.64 9.03 11.46
CA PRO A 53 -16.97 8.92 10.85
C PRO A 53 -17.56 7.51 10.93
N ARG A 54 -16.75 6.46 10.79
CA ARG A 54 -17.18 5.05 10.88
C ARG A 54 -17.68 4.70 12.28
N PHE A 55 -17.03 5.19 13.33
CA PHE A 55 -17.53 5.03 14.71
C PHE A 55 -18.87 5.75 14.92
N GLN A 56 -19.17 6.77 14.12
CA GLN A 56 -20.45 7.48 14.11
C GLN A 56 -21.49 6.82 13.19
N GLY A 57 -21.19 5.67 12.57
CA GLY A 57 -22.10 4.96 11.66
C GLY A 57 -22.26 5.62 10.29
N GLN A 58 -21.38 6.55 9.92
CA GLN A 58 -21.44 7.19 8.61
C GLN A 58 -21.00 6.25 7.49
N ALA A 59 -21.56 6.48 6.30
CA ALA A 59 -21.22 5.77 5.08
C ALA A 59 -19.75 6.05 4.66
N PRO A 60 -19.16 5.21 3.78
CA PRO A 60 -17.81 5.42 3.26
C PRO A 60 -17.66 6.81 2.64
N GLY A 61 -16.53 7.46 2.88
CA GLY A 61 -16.30 8.84 2.47
C GLY A 61 -14.88 9.09 1.94
N TRP A 62 -14.46 10.35 1.97
CA TRP A 62 -13.15 10.77 1.48
C TRP A 62 -11.97 10.09 2.20
N GLY A 63 -12.13 9.78 3.49
CA GLY A 63 -11.13 9.02 4.25
C GLY A 63 -10.85 7.63 3.64
N ASP A 64 -11.90 6.90 3.24
CA ASP A 64 -11.77 5.60 2.58
C ASP A 64 -11.06 5.72 1.22
N VAL A 65 -11.33 6.79 0.46
CA VAL A 65 -10.66 7.05 -0.83
C VAL A 65 -9.17 7.30 -0.63
N ILE A 66 -8.79 8.14 0.33
CA ILE A 66 -7.39 8.43 0.65
C ILE A 66 -6.68 7.16 1.14
N MET A 67 -7.36 6.37 1.97
CA MET A 67 -6.86 5.11 2.47
C MET A 67 -6.55 4.15 1.31
N LEU A 68 -7.52 3.93 0.41
CA LEU A 68 -7.35 3.06 -0.75
C LEU A 68 -6.30 3.59 -1.74
N ALA A 69 -6.21 4.90 -1.94
CA ALA A 69 -5.19 5.51 -2.78
C ALA A 69 -3.77 5.28 -2.24
N GLY A 70 -3.58 5.45 -0.92
CA GLY A 70 -2.30 5.15 -0.26
C GLY A 70 -1.92 3.68 -0.39
N LEU A 71 -2.90 2.78 -0.27
CA LEU A 71 -2.72 1.34 -0.44
C LEU A 71 -2.32 0.99 -1.88
N ALA A 72 -3.02 1.57 -2.86
CA ALA A 72 -2.72 1.39 -4.29
C ALA A 72 -1.32 1.91 -4.65
N LEU A 73 -0.91 3.05 -4.09
CA LEU A 73 0.43 3.61 -4.29
C LEU A 73 1.51 2.70 -3.69
N TYR A 74 1.30 2.18 -2.48
CA TYR A 74 2.23 1.25 -1.84
C TYR A 74 2.36 -0.06 -2.61
N PHE A 75 1.25 -0.67 -3.01
CA PHE A 75 1.27 -1.91 -3.79
C PHE A 75 1.83 -1.70 -5.19
N GLY A 76 1.43 -0.62 -5.87
CA GLY A 76 1.96 -0.27 -7.18
C GLY A 76 3.48 -0.12 -7.13
N THR A 77 4.01 0.63 -6.18
CA THR A 77 5.47 0.83 -6.08
C THR A 77 6.24 -0.44 -5.69
N THR A 78 5.59 -1.35 -4.95
CA THR A 78 6.21 -2.60 -4.50
C THR A 78 6.17 -3.70 -5.56
N TYR A 79 5.05 -3.83 -6.29
CA TYR A 79 4.79 -4.95 -7.18
C TYR A 79 4.83 -4.59 -8.67
N ALA A 80 4.61 -3.33 -9.06
CA ALA A 80 4.68 -2.93 -10.47
C ALA A 80 6.03 -3.26 -11.13
N PRO A 81 7.20 -3.07 -10.48
CA PRO A 81 8.47 -3.44 -11.10
C PRO A 81 8.54 -4.94 -11.43
N LYS A 82 8.03 -5.79 -10.53
CA LYS A 82 8.00 -7.24 -10.72
C LYS A 82 7.01 -7.66 -11.80
N ILE A 83 5.83 -7.04 -11.85
CA ILE A 83 4.82 -7.31 -12.88
C ILE A 83 5.37 -6.90 -14.25
N LEU A 84 5.97 -5.71 -14.36
CA LEU A 84 6.58 -5.25 -15.60
C LEU A 84 7.71 -6.16 -16.06
N GLN A 85 8.57 -6.63 -15.16
CA GLN A 85 9.61 -7.63 -15.49
C GLN A 85 9.05 -8.97 -15.96
N HIS A 86 7.93 -9.42 -15.38
CA HIS A 86 7.29 -10.67 -15.80
C HIS A 86 6.61 -10.54 -17.17
N VAL A 87 6.03 -9.37 -17.46
CA VAL A 87 5.44 -9.05 -18.77
C VAL A 87 6.52 -8.86 -19.83
N ASP A 88 7.67 -8.25 -19.50
CA ASP A 88 8.84 -8.15 -20.40
C ASP A 88 9.36 -9.55 -20.77
N GLY A 89 9.42 -10.46 -19.79
CA GLY A 89 9.82 -11.86 -20.02
C GLY A 89 8.88 -12.68 -20.89
N LEU A 90 7.62 -12.27 -21.08
CA LEU A 90 6.67 -12.94 -21.99
C LEU A 90 7.02 -12.73 -23.46
N ASP A 91 7.80 -11.70 -23.82
CA ASP A 91 8.30 -11.46 -25.19
C ASP A 91 9.63 -12.21 -25.47
N GLY A 92 10.10 -13.03 -24.52
CA GLY A 92 11.27 -13.89 -24.68
C GLY A 92 12.63 -13.19 -24.59
N ARG A 93 12.66 -11.87 -24.33
CA ARG A 93 13.86 -11.13 -23.97
C ARG A 93 13.58 -10.24 -22.76
N VAL A 94 14.46 -10.32 -21.77
CA VAL A 94 14.42 -9.46 -20.58
C VAL A 94 15.45 -8.36 -20.80
N ASP A 95 15.13 -7.38 -21.64
CA ASP A 95 16.03 -6.30 -22.04
C ASP A 95 15.88 -5.06 -21.14
N GLY A 96 14.78 -4.96 -20.38
CA GLY A 96 14.48 -3.80 -19.53
C GLY A 96 14.35 -2.49 -20.32
N ARG A 97 14.11 -2.56 -21.63
CA ARG A 97 13.99 -1.41 -22.52
C ARG A 97 12.62 -1.40 -23.18
N ILE A 98 11.73 -0.58 -22.63
CA ILE A 98 10.57 -0.07 -23.39
C ILE A 98 11.12 0.84 -24.49
N GLY A 99 11.41 0.28 -25.65
CA GLY A 99 11.89 1.04 -26.80
C GLY A 99 12.77 0.21 -27.71
N HIS A 100 12.17 -0.23 -28.82
CA HIS A 100 12.92 -0.54 -30.04
C HIS A 100 13.83 0.65 -30.37
N ARG A 101 15.10 0.55 -29.98
CA ARG A 101 16.16 1.35 -30.61
C ARG A 101 16.66 0.51 -31.76
N GLY A 102 16.29 0.96 -32.96
CA GLY A 102 16.76 0.42 -34.23
C GLY A 102 18.25 0.11 -34.15
N ARG A 103 18.53 -1.16 -34.42
CA ARG A 103 19.86 -1.71 -34.62
C ARG A 103 20.55 -0.91 -35.73
N VAL A 104 21.66 -0.26 -35.40
CA VAL A 104 22.63 0.21 -36.37
C VAL A 104 23.80 -0.76 -36.26
N ASP A 105 23.86 -1.71 -37.17
CA ASP A 105 25.05 -2.53 -37.41
C ASP A 105 25.79 -1.91 -38.61
N PRO A 106 27.12 -1.70 -38.57
CA PRO A 106 27.94 -1.60 -39.78
C PRO A 106 28.14 -2.96 -40.45
#